data_AF-A0A847D8M3-F1
#
_entry.id   AF-A0A847D8M3-F1
#
_cell.length_a   1.000
_cell.length_b   1.000
_cell.length_c   1.000
_cell.angle_alpha   90.00
_cell.angle_beta   90.00
_cell.angle_gamma   90.00
#
_symmetry.space_group_name_H-M   'P 1'
#
loop_
_entity.id
_entity.type
_entity.pdbx_description
1 polymer ?
#
loop_
_entity_poly.entity_id
_entity_poly.type
_entity_poly.pdbx_seq_one_letter_code
_entity_poly.pdbx_strand_id
1 'polypeptide(L)'
;MNMKKRICTDEAATLLCDLYAGVIHHCLKKINRYPDHNDYDDFYQLGLITLFDTYETCLKDALVTENSFLFVSYAKQKIHWTFLDQIRKEQKKVSREAYLCEEELEEVPSTTSFEDQFEQADLLQRLCACLTAEENAYLRDALEGLNITEIAKKQRISRKTLYKRRRQIQTKASPFLKA
;
A
#
# COMPACT_ATOMS: atom_id res chain seq x y z
N MET A 1 41.73 3.80 27.29
CA MET A 1 41.45 5.15 27.82
C MET A 1 39.94 5.22 28.01
N ASN A 2 39.45 5.05 29.24
CA ASN A 2 38.01 5.05 29.53
C ASN A 2 37.48 6.47 29.36
N MET A 3 36.92 6.75 28.18
CA MET A 3 36.31 8.03 27.87
C MET A 3 34.99 8.13 28.64
N LYS A 4 34.83 9.19 29.44
CA LYS A 4 33.51 9.57 29.93
C LYS A 4 32.64 9.84 28.70
N LYS A 5 31.74 8.91 28.38
CA LYS A 5 30.66 9.17 27.43
C LYS A 5 29.84 10.30 28.04
N ARG A 6 29.81 11.47 27.40
CA ARG A 6 28.92 12.55 27.85
C ARG A 6 27.50 12.03 27.68
N ILE A 7 26.65 12.28 28.66
CA ILE A 7 25.23 11.96 28.59
C ILE A 7 24.53 13.25 28.19
N CYS A 8 23.71 13.21 27.16
CA CYS A 8 22.86 14.34 26.81
C CYS A 8 21.77 14.48 27.87
N THR A 9 21.90 15.46 28.78
CA THR A 9 20.84 15.85 29.71
C THR A 9 19.83 16.76 29.01
N ASP A 10 18.62 16.89 29.55
CA ASP A 10 17.57 17.76 28.97
C ASP A 10 18.03 19.22 28.83
N GLU A 11 18.81 19.71 29.80
CA GLU A 11 19.44 21.04 29.75
C GLU A 11 20.44 21.16 28.60
N ALA A 12 21.31 20.14 28.42
CA ALA A 12 22.27 20.11 27.33
C ALA A 12 21.58 20.00 25.97
N ALA A 13 20.52 19.18 25.87
CA ALA A 13 19.72 19.05 24.65
C ALA A 13 19.12 20.40 24.23
N THR A 14 18.54 21.14 25.18
CA THR A 14 17.96 22.46 24.94
C THR A 14 19.02 23.44 24.41
N LEU A 15 20.20 23.49 25.07
CA LEU A 15 21.31 24.34 24.62
C LEU A 15 21.83 23.96 23.23
N LEU A 16 21.92 22.67 22.92
CA LEU A 16 22.36 22.18 21.62
C LEU A 16 21.36 22.54 20.52
N CYS A 17 20.06 22.44 20.79
CA CYS A 17 19.01 22.88 19.87
C CYS A 17 19.18 24.36 19.51
N ASP A 18 19.31 25.22 20.52
CA ASP A 18 19.41 26.67 20.33
C ASP A 18 20.67 27.06 19.52
N LEU A 19 21.80 26.41 19.83
CA LEU A 19 23.08 26.72 19.18
C LEU A 19 23.21 26.15 17.76
N TYR A 20 22.61 24.97 17.50
CA TYR A 20 22.93 24.19 16.31
C TYR A 20 21.72 23.84 15.42
N ALA A 21 20.51 24.31 15.72
CA ALA A 21 19.36 24.17 14.81
C ALA A 21 19.65 24.64 13.39
N GLY A 22 20.42 25.73 13.23
CA GLY A 22 20.84 26.24 11.92
C GLY A 22 21.68 25.23 11.10
N VAL A 23 22.43 24.35 11.76
CA VAL A 23 23.19 23.27 11.11
C VAL A 23 22.23 22.25 10.49
N ILE A 24 21.17 21.89 11.21
CA ILE A 24 20.15 20.95 10.73
C ILE A 24 19.41 21.55 9.53
N HIS A 25 18.95 22.80 9.61
CA HIS A 25 18.30 23.48 8.49
C HIS A 25 19.21 23.57 7.24
N HIS A 26 20.50 23.81 7.44
CA HIS A 26 21.46 23.79 6.34
C HIS A 26 21.55 22.39 5.68
N CYS A 27 21.54 21.31 6.48
CA CYS A 27 21.56 19.94 5.98
C CYS A 27 20.25 19.57 5.27
N LEU A 28 19.09 19.99 5.78
CA LEU A 28 17.78 19.80 5.16
C LEU A 28 17.71 20.46 3.78
N LYS A 29 18.20 21.71 3.69
CA LYS A 29 18.29 22.42 2.41
C LYS A 29 19.15 21.68 1.39
N LYS A 30 20.25 21.04 1.82
CA LYS A 30 21.11 20.25 0.92
C LYS A 30 20.43 19.02 0.32
N ILE A 31 19.43 18.46 1.00
CA ILE A 31 18.65 17.31 0.49
C ILE A 31 17.33 17.76 -0.14
N ASN A 32 17.16 19.06 -0.43
CA ASN A 32 15.93 19.66 -0.96
C ASN A 32 14.69 19.33 -0.11
N ARG A 33 14.83 19.35 1.21
CA ARG A 33 13.71 19.29 2.15
C ARG A 33 13.50 20.68 2.74
N TYR A 34 12.36 21.25 2.43
CA TYR A 34 11.92 22.58 2.86
C TYR A 34 10.69 22.42 3.77
N PRO A 35 10.31 23.43 4.56
CA PRO A 35 9.21 23.32 5.53
C PRO A 35 7.86 22.88 4.96
N ASP A 36 7.64 23.04 3.66
CA ASP A 36 6.45 22.62 2.91
C ASP A 36 6.51 21.17 2.42
N HIS A 37 7.66 20.50 2.54
CA HIS A 37 7.82 19.10 2.18
C HIS A 37 7.22 18.19 3.26
N ASN A 38 6.44 17.17 2.87
CA ASN A 38 5.74 16.27 3.81
C ASN A 38 6.66 15.69 4.89
N ASP A 39 7.85 15.20 4.52
CA ASP A 39 8.77 14.57 5.47
C ASP A 39 9.72 15.57 6.17
N TYR A 40 9.50 16.88 6.08
CA TYR A 40 10.42 17.88 6.63
C TYR A 40 10.62 17.72 8.13
N ASP A 41 9.52 17.60 8.88
CA ASP A 41 9.56 17.49 10.34
C ASP A 41 10.25 16.19 10.78
N ASP A 42 10.03 15.09 10.06
CA ASP A 42 10.68 13.80 10.33
C ASP A 42 12.19 13.89 10.17
N PHE A 43 12.68 14.50 9.08
CA PHE A 43 14.11 14.70 8.90
C PHE A 43 14.68 15.73 9.88
N TYR A 44 13.91 16.75 10.29
CA TYR A 44 14.35 17.69 11.32
C TYR A 44 14.57 16.98 12.66
N GLN A 45 13.61 16.14 13.09
CA GLN A 45 13.73 15.33 14.30
C GLN A 45 14.90 14.34 14.21
N LEU A 46 15.07 13.67 13.08
CA LEU A 46 16.23 12.81 12.83
C LEU A 46 17.56 13.57 12.95
N GLY A 47 17.57 14.84 12.50
CA GLY A 47 18.70 15.74 12.65
C GLY A 47 19.03 16.06 14.11
N LEU A 48 18.01 16.30 14.94
CA LEU A 48 18.15 16.52 16.39
C LEU A 48 18.70 15.29 17.10
N ILE A 49 18.14 14.11 16.84
CA ILE A 49 18.62 12.85 17.40
C ILE A 49 20.10 12.64 17.03
N THR A 50 20.44 12.85 15.76
CA THR A 50 21.82 12.72 15.30
C THR A 50 22.75 13.76 15.94
N LEU A 51 22.28 14.98 16.18
CA LEU A 51 23.03 16.03 16.86
C LEU A 51 23.37 15.62 18.30
N PHE A 52 22.40 15.08 19.05
CA PHE A 52 22.62 14.61 20.42
C PHE A 52 23.58 13.41 20.47
N ASP A 53 23.39 12.42 19.58
CA ASP A 53 24.32 11.29 19.44
C ASP A 53 25.74 11.78 19.10
N THR A 54 25.85 12.81 18.28
CA THR A 54 27.13 13.42 17.92
C THR A 54 27.76 14.11 19.12
N TYR A 55 26.99 14.82 19.93
CA TYR A 55 27.47 15.44 21.16
C TYR A 55 28.05 14.41 22.15
N GLU A 56 27.35 13.28 22.34
CA GLU A 56 27.79 12.21 23.25
C GLU A 56 29.07 11.51 22.76
N THR A 57 29.22 11.38 21.44
CA THR A 57 30.31 10.62 20.81
C THR A 57 31.52 11.49 20.42
N CYS A 58 31.36 12.80 20.32
CA CYS A 58 32.44 13.69 19.92
C CYS A 58 33.48 13.87 21.03
N LEU A 59 34.76 13.72 20.68
CA LEU A 59 35.89 13.92 21.59
C LEU A 59 35.92 15.34 22.18
N LYS A 60 35.54 16.34 21.39
CA LYS A 60 35.55 17.75 21.79
C LYS A 60 34.18 18.18 22.28
N ASP A 61 34.16 19.01 23.32
CA ASP A 61 32.91 19.48 23.92
C ASP A 61 32.31 20.58 23.05
N ALA A 62 31.09 20.36 22.56
CA ALA A 62 30.37 21.30 21.71
C ALA A 62 30.03 22.59 22.44
N LEU A 63 29.80 22.52 23.76
CA LEU A 63 29.39 23.68 24.55
C LEU A 63 30.56 24.62 24.89
N VAL A 64 31.79 24.21 24.58
CA VAL A 64 32.98 25.06 24.71
C VAL A 64 33.20 25.82 23.39
N THR A 65 33.17 27.15 23.46
CA THR A 65 33.23 28.05 22.29
C THR A 65 34.38 27.75 21.33
N GLU A 66 35.58 27.44 21.86
CA GLU A 66 36.77 27.12 21.06
C GLU A 66 36.61 25.88 20.18
N ASN A 67 35.77 24.94 20.60
CA ASN A 67 35.52 23.69 19.89
C ASN A 67 34.30 23.75 18.97
N SER A 68 33.49 24.81 19.06
CA SER A 68 32.21 24.93 18.35
C SER A 68 32.37 24.76 16.84
N PHE A 69 33.38 25.37 16.23
CA PHE A 69 33.62 25.21 14.78
C PHE A 69 33.94 23.76 14.38
N LEU A 70 34.76 23.07 15.16
CA LEU A 70 35.11 21.67 14.93
C LEU A 70 33.90 20.76 15.12
N PHE A 71 33.09 21.03 16.15
CA PHE A 71 31.85 20.31 16.36
C PHE A 71 30.86 20.52 15.21
N VAL A 72 30.66 21.76 14.74
CA VAL A 72 29.76 22.08 13.62
C VAL A 72 30.14 21.31 12.37
N SER A 73 31.43 21.31 11.99
CA SER A 73 31.89 20.59 10.81
C SER A 73 31.64 19.08 10.92
N TYR A 74 31.90 18.49 12.08
CA TYR A 74 31.64 17.08 12.35
C TYR A 74 30.15 16.74 12.36
N ALA A 75 29.34 17.49 13.10
CA ALA A 75 27.89 17.31 13.20
C ALA A 75 27.20 17.47 11.86
N LYS A 76 27.57 18.49 11.08
CA LYS A 76 27.05 18.71 9.73
C LYS A 76 27.26 17.49 8.83
N GLN A 77 28.46 16.90 8.87
CA GLN A 77 28.77 15.73 8.07
C GLN A 77 27.98 14.51 8.52
N LYS A 78 27.90 14.28 9.84
CA LYS A 78 27.18 13.14 10.41
C LYS A 78 25.67 13.21 10.12
N ILE A 79 25.05 14.37 10.36
CA ILE A 79 23.63 14.64 10.03
C ILE A 79 23.37 14.41 8.54
N HIS A 80 24.21 14.96 7.67
CA HIS A 80 24.02 14.80 6.22
C HIS A 80 24.11 13.33 5.78
N TRP A 81 25.03 12.55 6.34
CA TRP A 81 25.11 11.11 6.07
C TRP A 81 23.90 10.35 6.59
N THR A 82 23.45 10.64 7.81
CA THR A 82 22.22 10.02 8.35
C THR A 82 21.02 10.28 7.44
N PHE A 83 20.88 11.51 6.93
CA PHE A 83 19.82 11.84 5.98
C PHE A 83 19.91 11.05 4.69
N LEU A 84 21.10 10.97 4.08
CA LEU A 84 21.30 10.18 2.86
C LEU A 84 21.01 8.70 3.09
N ASP A 85 21.40 8.15 4.24
CA ASP A 85 21.12 6.76 4.59
C ASP A 85 19.61 6.51 4.77
N GLN A 86 18.89 7.45 5.38
CA GLN A 86 17.44 7.37 5.50
C GLN A 86 16.76 7.38 4.12
N ILE A 87 17.15 8.31 3.23
CA ILE A 87 16.64 8.37 1.86
C ILE A 87 16.92 7.06 1.10
N ARG A 88 18.12 6.50 1.25
CA ARG A 88 18.49 5.21 0.61
C ARG A 88 17.63 4.06 1.15
N LYS A 89 17.33 4.04 2.45
CA LYS A 89 16.45 3.01 3.05
C LYS A 89 15.04 3.11 2.48
N GLU A 90 14.50 4.31 2.38
CA GLU A 90 13.18 4.56 1.80
C GLU A 90 13.12 4.15 0.33
N GLN A 91 14.11 4.55 -0.49
CA GLN A 91 14.21 4.13 -1.89
C GLN A 91 14.29 2.61 -2.03
N LYS A 92 15.06 1.95 -1.15
CA LYS A 92 15.16 0.49 -1.14
C LYS A 92 13.83 -0.16 -0.75
N LYS A 93 13.08 0.44 0.17
CA LYS A 93 11.74 -0.02 0.55
C LYS A 93 10.80 0.08 -0.65
N VAL A 94 10.74 1.25 -1.29
CA VAL A 94 9.93 1.48 -2.50
C VAL A 94 10.30 0.53 -3.63
N SER A 95 11.59 0.24 -3.85
CA SER A 95 12.03 -0.72 -4.88
C SER A 95 11.63 -2.17 -4.59
N ARG A 96 11.34 -2.50 -3.32
CA ARG A 96 10.93 -3.83 -2.86
C ARG A 96 9.42 -3.95 -2.71
N GLU A 97 8.72 -2.83 -2.67
CA GLU A 97 7.28 -2.78 -2.76
C GLU A 97 6.92 -3.16 -4.19
N ALA A 98 6.35 -4.35 -4.37
CA ALA A 98 5.68 -4.70 -5.61
C ALA A 98 4.46 -3.78 -5.71
N TYR A 99 4.48 -2.87 -6.69
CA TYR A 99 3.28 -2.15 -7.05
C TYR A 99 2.31 -3.19 -7.61
N LEU A 100 1.29 -3.53 -6.83
CA LEU A 100 0.14 -4.23 -7.37
C LEU A 100 -0.46 -3.31 -8.43
N CYS A 101 -0.55 -3.80 -9.66
CA CYS A 101 -1.30 -3.11 -10.70
C CYS A 101 -2.77 -2.99 -10.23
N GLU A 102 -3.51 -1.96 -10.64
CA GLU A 102 -4.94 -1.85 -10.31
C GLU A 102 -5.71 -3.13 -10.71
N GLU A 103 -5.31 -3.79 -11.81
CA GLU A 103 -5.85 -5.09 -12.23
C GLU A 103 -5.58 -6.24 -11.22
N GLU A 104 -4.48 -6.20 -10.48
CA GLU A 104 -4.14 -7.24 -9.48
C GLU A 104 -4.84 -7.01 -8.14
N LEU A 105 -5.35 -5.79 -7.89
CA LEU A 105 -6.20 -5.47 -6.73
C LEU A 105 -7.66 -5.90 -6.96
N GLU A 106 -8.10 -6.05 -8.21
CA GLU A 106 -9.44 -6.55 -8.55
C GLU A 106 -9.57 -8.08 -8.43
N GLU A 107 -8.45 -8.82 -8.50
CA GLU A 107 -8.42 -10.24 -8.16
C GLU A 107 -8.45 -10.44 -6.63
N VAL A 108 -9.60 -10.16 -6.03
CA VAL A 108 -9.93 -10.76 -4.74
C VAL A 108 -9.96 -12.27 -4.98
N PRO A 109 -9.07 -13.08 -4.36
CA PRO A 109 -9.16 -14.52 -4.48
C PRO A 109 -10.53 -14.92 -3.97
N SER A 110 -11.37 -15.41 -4.88
CA SER A 110 -12.70 -15.92 -4.57
C SER A 110 -12.57 -16.84 -3.36
N THR A 111 -13.26 -16.54 -2.26
CA THR A 111 -13.26 -17.38 -1.05
C THR A 111 -13.92 -18.74 -1.27
N THR A 112 -14.35 -19.02 -2.50
CA THR A 112 -14.93 -20.27 -2.97
C THR A 112 -13.86 -21.35 -2.96
N SER A 113 -14.03 -22.35 -2.09
CA SER A 113 -13.18 -23.54 -2.06
C SER A 113 -13.18 -24.21 -3.44
N PHE A 114 -12.11 -24.95 -3.75
CA PHE A 114 -12.08 -25.83 -4.94
C PHE A 114 -13.30 -26.78 -4.96
N GLU A 115 -13.73 -27.22 -3.77
CA GLU A 115 -14.92 -28.05 -3.57
C GLU A 115 -16.19 -27.30 -4.01
N ASP A 116 -16.36 -26.05 -3.60
CA ASP A 116 -17.51 -25.21 -3.98
C ASP A 116 -17.57 -24.98 -5.50
N GLN A 117 -16.43 -24.80 -6.16
CA GLN A 117 -16.37 -24.65 -7.61
C GLN A 117 -16.78 -25.94 -8.34
N PHE A 118 -16.36 -27.09 -7.82
CA PHE A 118 -16.72 -28.38 -8.38
C PHE A 118 -18.21 -28.70 -8.18
N GLU A 119 -18.76 -28.41 -7.00
CA GLU A 119 -20.19 -28.55 -6.71
C GLU A 119 -21.06 -27.65 -7.61
N GLN A 120 -20.65 -26.39 -7.82
CA GLN A 120 -21.36 -25.47 -8.72
C GLN A 120 -21.34 -25.98 -10.17
N ALA A 121 -20.22 -26.51 -10.64
CA ALA A 121 -20.09 -27.08 -11.97
C ALA A 121 -21.00 -28.31 -12.16
N ASP A 122 -21.04 -29.22 -11.17
CA ASP A 122 -21.92 -30.40 -11.20
C ASP A 122 -23.40 -30.00 -11.22
N LEU A 123 -23.80 -29.05 -10.35
CA LEU A 123 -25.17 -28.55 -10.28
C LEU A 123 -25.60 -27.92 -11.61
N LEU A 124 -24.73 -27.10 -12.23
CA LEU A 124 -25.02 -26.47 -13.52
C LEU A 124 -25.13 -27.51 -14.64
N GLN A 125 -24.26 -28.52 -14.65
CA GLN A 125 -24.30 -29.60 -15.64
C GLN A 125 -25.60 -30.41 -15.53
N ARG A 126 -26.01 -30.76 -14.31
CA ARG A 126 -27.27 -31.50 -14.04
C ARG A 126 -28.50 -30.68 -14.42
N LEU A 127 -28.50 -29.38 -14.15
CA LEU A 127 -29.57 -28.49 -14.60
C LEU A 127 -29.65 -28.46 -16.13
N CYS A 128 -28.53 -28.26 -16.82
CA CYS A 128 -28.47 -28.20 -18.29
C CYS A 128 -29.00 -29.48 -18.95
N ALA A 129 -28.80 -30.65 -18.33
CA ALA A 129 -29.33 -31.92 -18.81
C ALA A 129 -30.86 -32.01 -18.77
N CYS A 130 -31.53 -31.27 -17.88
CA CYS A 130 -32.99 -31.21 -17.78
C CYS A 130 -33.64 -30.13 -18.66
N LEU A 131 -32.83 -29.24 -19.24
CA LEU A 131 -33.28 -28.16 -20.10
C LEU A 131 -33.35 -28.61 -21.57
N THR A 132 -34.30 -28.05 -22.32
CA THR A 132 -34.33 -28.22 -23.78
C THR A 132 -33.19 -27.43 -24.43
N ALA A 133 -32.87 -27.72 -25.69
CA ALA A 133 -31.86 -26.97 -26.44
C ALA A 133 -32.12 -25.46 -26.46
N GLU A 134 -33.39 -25.06 -26.54
CA GLU A 134 -33.80 -23.66 -26.55
C GLU A 134 -33.69 -22.99 -25.17
N GLU A 135 -33.98 -23.74 -24.10
CA GLU A 135 -33.82 -23.28 -22.72
C GLU A 135 -32.33 -23.15 -22.35
N ASN A 136 -31.50 -24.10 -22.79
CA ASN A 136 -30.04 -24.03 -22.65
C ASN A 136 -29.45 -22.85 -23.43
N ALA A 137 -29.93 -22.57 -24.65
CA ALA A 137 -29.51 -21.40 -25.40
C ALA A 137 -29.82 -20.10 -24.66
N TYR A 138 -31.02 -19.98 -24.06
CA TYR A 138 -31.35 -18.85 -23.20
C TYR A 138 -30.43 -18.77 -21.97
N LEU A 139 -30.17 -19.88 -21.28
CA LEU A 139 -29.34 -19.88 -20.07
C LEU A 139 -27.91 -19.43 -20.37
N ARG A 140 -27.30 -19.89 -21.48
CA ARG A 140 -25.97 -19.44 -21.91
C ARG A 140 -25.94 -17.94 -22.19
N ASP A 141 -26.90 -17.44 -22.97
CA ASP A 141 -26.97 -16.00 -23.28
C ASP A 141 -27.15 -15.16 -22.01
N ALA A 142 -27.90 -15.65 -21.02
CA ALA A 142 -28.07 -14.97 -19.74
C ALA A 142 -26.80 -14.99 -18.87
N LEU A 143 -26.03 -16.09 -18.88
CA LEU A 143 -24.74 -16.20 -18.18
C LEU A 143 -23.66 -15.31 -18.82
N GLU A 144 -23.74 -15.07 -20.13
CA GLU A 144 -22.93 -14.07 -20.85
C GLU A 144 -23.31 -12.61 -20.50
N GLY A 145 -24.34 -12.39 -19.66
CA GLY A 145 -24.75 -11.07 -19.19
C GLY A 145 -25.73 -10.32 -20.10
N LEU A 146 -26.27 -10.97 -21.14
CA LEU A 146 -27.22 -10.31 -22.05
C LEU A 146 -28.57 -10.05 -21.37
N ASN A 147 -29.15 -8.89 -21.63
CA ASN A 147 -30.50 -8.58 -21.15
C ASN A 147 -31.58 -9.26 -22.02
N ILE A 148 -32.81 -9.38 -21.49
CA ILE A 148 -33.93 -10.06 -22.17
C ILE A 148 -34.21 -9.49 -23.58
N THR A 149 -33.92 -8.21 -23.81
CA THR A 149 -34.16 -7.59 -25.11
C THR A 149 -33.07 -7.94 -26.14
N GLU A 150 -31.82 -8.08 -25.70
CA GLU A 150 -30.70 -8.55 -26.51
C GLU A 150 -30.87 -10.02 -26.86
N ILE A 151 -31.25 -10.85 -25.89
CA ILE A 151 -31.51 -12.27 -26.12
C ILE A 151 -32.67 -12.45 -27.12
N ALA A 152 -33.74 -11.65 -27.00
CA ALA A 152 -34.89 -11.70 -27.92
C ALA A 152 -34.47 -11.41 -29.37
N LYS A 153 -33.58 -10.42 -29.54
CA LYS A 153 -33.01 -10.07 -30.85
C LYS A 153 -32.07 -11.15 -31.36
N LYS A 154 -31.16 -11.65 -30.52
CA LYS A 154 -30.17 -12.71 -30.84
C LYS A 154 -30.87 -14.00 -31.30
N GLN A 155 -31.86 -14.44 -30.55
CA GLN A 155 -32.64 -15.66 -30.83
C GLN A 155 -33.82 -15.44 -31.79
N ARG A 156 -34.05 -14.21 -32.27
CA ARG A 156 -35.15 -13.82 -33.17
C ARG A 156 -36.55 -14.27 -32.70
N ILE A 157 -36.82 -14.09 -31.42
CA ILE A 157 -38.10 -14.47 -30.79
C ILE A 157 -38.71 -13.33 -30.00
N SER A 158 -40.02 -13.41 -29.76
CA SER A 158 -40.72 -12.41 -28.96
C SER A 158 -40.24 -12.44 -27.50
N ARG A 159 -40.21 -11.26 -26.86
CA ARG A 159 -39.94 -11.14 -25.42
C ARG A 159 -40.90 -11.99 -24.59
N LYS A 160 -42.16 -12.12 -25.02
CA LYS A 160 -43.18 -12.96 -24.36
C LYS A 160 -42.76 -14.43 -24.31
N THR A 161 -42.18 -14.94 -25.40
CA THR A 161 -41.64 -16.32 -25.47
C THR A 161 -40.47 -16.50 -24.51
N LEU A 162 -39.57 -15.51 -24.42
CA LEU A 162 -38.45 -15.56 -23.47
C LEU A 162 -38.89 -15.55 -22.00
N TYR A 163 -39.87 -14.72 -21.63
CA TYR A 163 -40.41 -14.74 -20.28
C TYR A 163 -41.03 -16.10 -19.93
N LYS A 164 -41.67 -16.77 -20.89
CA LYS A 164 -42.18 -18.14 -20.70
C LYS A 164 -41.03 -19.14 -20.48
N ARG A 165 -39.98 -19.10 -21.31
CA ARG A 165 -38.80 -19.97 -21.16
C ARG A 165 -38.09 -19.75 -19.83
N ARG A 166 -37.90 -18.49 -19.40
CA ARG A 166 -37.34 -18.16 -18.08
C ARG A 166 -38.15 -18.80 -16.95
N ARG A 167 -39.48 -18.72 -16.99
CA ARG A 167 -40.34 -19.37 -15.98
C ARG A 167 -40.18 -20.90 -15.99
N GLN A 168 -40.10 -21.52 -17.17
CA GLN A 168 -39.90 -22.97 -17.29
C GLN A 168 -38.55 -23.41 -16.71
N ILE A 169 -37.48 -22.65 -16.99
CA ILE A 169 -36.16 -22.88 -16.42
C ILE A 169 -36.20 -22.72 -14.89
N GLN A 170 -36.87 -21.69 -14.37
CA GLN A 170 -37.03 -21.51 -12.91
C GLN A 170 -37.76 -22.68 -12.25
N THR A 171 -38.82 -23.21 -12.87
CA THR A 171 -39.52 -24.40 -12.37
C THR A 171 -38.57 -25.61 -12.33
N LYS A 172 -37.79 -25.82 -13.40
CA LYS A 172 -36.83 -26.93 -13.50
C LYS A 172 -35.60 -26.77 -12.60
N ALA A 173 -35.21 -25.54 -12.30
CA ALA A 173 -34.09 -25.19 -11.42
C ALA A 173 -34.47 -25.26 -9.93
N SER A 174 -35.75 -25.14 -9.59
CA SER A 174 -36.24 -25.17 -8.21
C SER A 174 -35.76 -26.35 -7.34
N PRO A 175 -35.59 -27.61 -7.81
CA PRO A 175 -35.03 -28.68 -6.99
C PRO A 175 -33.52 -28.55 -6.75
N PHE A 176 -32.78 -27.86 -7.63
CA PHE A 176 -31.32 -27.68 -7.50
C PHE A 176 -30.96 -26.50 -6.59
N LEU A 177 -31.87 -25.55 -6.41
CA LEU A 177 -31.70 -24.35 -5.60
C LEU A 177 -32.25 -24.49 -4.16
N LYS A 178 -32.82 -25.65 -3.81
CA LYS A 178 -33.42 -25.94 -2.50
C LYS A 178 -32.53 -26.81 -1.60
N ALA A 179 -31.21 -26.75 -1.79
CA ALA A 179 -30.24 -27.32 -0.86
C ALA A 179 -29.92 -26.30 0.24
#